data_AF-A0A3E4QZ47-F1
#
_entry.id   AF-A0A3E4QZ47-F1
#
_cell.length_a   1.000
_cell.length_b   1.000
_cell.length_c   1.000
_cell.angle_alpha   90.00
_cell.angle_beta   90.00
_cell.angle_gamma   90.00
#
_symmetry.space_group_name_H-M   'P 1'
#
loop_
_entity.id
_entity.type
_entity.pdbx_description
1 polymer ?
#
loop_
_entity_poly.entity_id
_entity_poly.type
_entity_poly.pdbx_seq_one_letter_code
_entity_poly.pdbx_strand_id
1 'polypeptide(L)'
;MKTQPPSGSRGRAGARISNLSPWLSLLCMVIYISVVEASPNHRRSRVSYRMKLPRHYSELRTSTRFLLITFLITWPAWWLNAVLTSAGIIDYSSPIGTAIHTAGVFGPTIAGLSLIPGGFTLKRGLAFTFGGLRRSLPWTSAFLVVPLVLLTAASDGLAEGFSPISAMGVFLAALMVSGGNEELGWRAVLEPELERRIPFFAACLATGAIWGLWHLPLWFTQGAGRETTPFLAFVALAVLLSFWLSALYRAGGCAFSCCLLHALANTLIGVLSLSNISLVIAAALALTGLSLAAFRRRLPIEEVCGGKPEWPAP
;
A
#
# COMPACT_ATOMS: atom_id res chain seq x y z
N MET A 1 -42.10 18.09 -61.88
CA MET A 1 -43.20 18.98 -61.42
C MET A 1 -42.65 19.99 -60.40
N LYS A 2 -43.44 20.95 -59.90
CA LYS A 2 -43.01 22.13 -59.11
C LYS A 2 -43.92 22.33 -57.87
N THR A 3 -43.51 22.91 -56.72
CA THR A 3 -42.17 23.26 -56.16
C THR A 3 -42.27 23.54 -54.64
N GLN A 4 -41.22 23.15 -53.90
CA GLN A 4 -40.71 23.76 -52.65
C GLN A 4 -41.52 23.65 -51.31
N PRO A 5 -40.85 23.67 -50.13
CA PRO A 5 -41.42 23.47 -48.79
C PRO A 5 -41.45 24.77 -47.94
N PRO A 6 -41.88 24.72 -46.65
CA PRO A 6 -40.91 24.62 -45.53
C PRO A 6 -41.44 23.67 -44.41
N SER A 7 -41.08 23.67 -43.10
CA SER A 7 -40.19 24.46 -42.23
C SER A 7 -39.75 23.69 -40.95
N GLY A 8 -38.48 23.78 -40.54
CA GLY A 8 -38.00 23.41 -39.19
C GLY A 8 -37.74 21.91 -38.94
N SER A 9 -36.90 21.50 -37.96
CA SER A 9 -36.11 22.26 -36.97
C SER A 9 -34.70 21.66 -36.79
N ARG A 10 -33.75 22.43 -36.23
CA ARG A 10 -32.35 22.00 -36.02
C ARG A 10 -32.21 21.10 -34.79
N GLY A 11 -32.23 19.79 -34.98
CA GLY A 11 -31.84 18.83 -33.95
C GLY A 11 -30.35 18.94 -33.61
N ARG A 12 -30.00 19.58 -32.49
CA ARG A 12 -28.65 19.49 -31.92
C ARG A 12 -28.38 18.04 -31.53
N ALA A 13 -27.29 17.45 -32.03
CA ALA A 13 -26.76 16.19 -31.53
C ALA A 13 -26.17 16.40 -30.12
N GLY A 14 -27.04 16.43 -29.12
CA GLY A 14 -26.65 16.52 -27.72
C GLY A 14 -25.99 15.22 -27.28
N ALA A 15 -24.65 15.19 -27.26
CA ALA A 15 -23.90 14.10 -26.65
C ALA A 15 -24.34 13.95 -25.19
N ARG A 16 -24.90 12.78 -24.82
CA ARG A 16 -25.37 12.53 -23.46
C ARG A 16 -24.16 12.47 -22.52
N ILE A 17 -24.00 13.49 -21.69
CA ILE A 17 -23.05 13.49 -20.58
C ILE A 17 -23.61 12.58 -19.47
N SER A 18 -23.47 11.26 -19.66
CA SER A 18 -23.97 10.24 -18.73
C SER A 18 -23.05 9.03 -18.55
N ASN A 19 -21.82 9.07 -19.09
CA ASN A 19 -20.80 8.01 -18.98
C ASN A 19 -19.45 8.57 -18.47
N LEU A 20 -19.48 9.47 -17.47
CA LEU A 20 -18.30 9.81 -16.69
C LEU A 20 -18.28 8.93 -15.44
N SER A 21 -17.24 8.12 -15.26
CA SER A 21 -17.18 7.15 -14.17
C SER A 21 -16.88 7.82 -12.82
N PRO A 22 -17.38 7.28 -11.68
CA PRO A 22 -17.14 7.84 -10.35
C PRO A 22 -15.66 8.04 -9.99
N TRP A 23 -14.78 7.28 -10.62
CA TRP A 23 -13.33 7.33 -10.47
C TRP A 23 -12.72 8.69 -10.83
N LEU A 24 -13.28 9.41 -11.80
CA LEU A 24 -12.80 10.75 -12.17
C LEU A 24 -13.03 11.78 -11.05
N SER A 25 -14.18 11.72 -10.39
CA SER A 25 -14.47 12.57 -9.22
C SER A 25 -13.50 12.30 -8.06
N LEU A 26 -13.16 11.02 -7.83
CA LEU A 26 -12.19 10.62 -6.80
C LEU A 26 -10.79 11.13 -7.13
N LEU A 27 -10.35 10.98 -8.39
CA LEU A 27 -9.06 11.45 -8.86
C LEU A 27 -8.92 12.99 -8.75
N CYS A 28 -9.95 13.72 -9.18
CA CYS A 28 -9.99 15.19 -9.03
C CYS A 28 -9.95 15.63 -7.57
N MET A 29 -10.61 14.92 -6.64
CA MET A 29 -10.58 15.22 -5.21
C MET A 29 -9.18 15.02 -4.61
N VAL A 30 -8.49 13.92 -4.96
CA VAL A 30 -7.11 13.66 -4.50
C VAL A 30 -6.14 14.71 -5.04
N ILE A 31 -6.25 15.08 -6.32
CA ILE A 31 -5.44 16.14 -6.93
C ILE A 31 -5.72 17.50 -6.26
N TYR A 32 -6.98 17.84 -6.03
CA TYR A 32 -7.37 19.12 -5.40
C TYR A 32 -6.80 19.27 -3.99
N ILE A 33 -6.90 18.23 -3.15
CA ILE A 33 -6.30 18.22 -1.80
C ILE A 33 -4.77 18.38 -1.88
N SER A 34 -4.13 17.72 -2.85
CA SER A 34 -2.67 17.77 -3.06
C SER A 34 -2.16 19.14 -3.51
N VAL A 35 -3.01 19.96 -4.14
CA VAL A 35 -2.67 21.32 -4.62
C VAL A 35 -2.97 22.39 -3.55
N VAL A 36 -4.02 22.23 -2.74
CA VAL A 36 -4.45 23.26 -1.78
C VAL A 36 -3.51 23.42 -0.57
N GLU A 37 -2.83 22.36 -0.12
CA GLU A 37 -1.82 22.49 0.96
C GLU A 37 -0.48 23.13 0.49
N ALA A 38 -0.30 23.40 -0.80
CA ALA A 38 0.94 23.92 -1.38
C ALA A 38 1.11 25.46 -1.29
N SER A 39 0.55 26.11 -0.26
CA SER A 39 0.61 27.58 -0.07
C SER A 39 1.60 27.99 1.05
N PRO A 40 2.85 28.40 0.72
CA PRO A 40 3.90 28.62 1.72
C PRO A 40 3.91 30.07 2.23
N ASN A 41 3.17 30.37 3.29
CA ASN A 41 3.14 31.73 3.82
C ASN A 41 3.14 31.86 5.36
N HIS A 42 4.31 31.61 5.98
CA HIS A 42 4.74 32.41 7.14
C HIS A 42 6.26 32.43 7.33
N ARG A 43 6.79 33.60 7.71
CA ARG A 43 8.22 33.82 7.97
C ARG A 43 8.62 33.22 9.32
N ARG A 44 9.83 32.65 9.42
CA ARG A 44 10.58 32.53 10.69
C ARG A 44 12.04 32.95 10.50
N SER A 45 12.62 33.51 11.55
CA SER A 45 13.92 34.18 11.55
C SER A 45 15.09 33.19 11.39
N ARG A 46 16.14 33.63 10.68
CA ARG A 46 17.41 32.88 10.58
C ARG A 46 18.22 33.05 11.87
N VAL A 47 18.36 31.98 12.65
CA VAL A 47 19.48 31.85 13.61
C VAL A 47 20.57 31.03 12.94
N SER A 48 21.77 31.60 12.80
CA SER A 48 22.86 31.02 12.01
C SER A 48 23.72 30.06 12.85
N TYR A 49 23.38 28.77 12.84
CA TYR A 49 24.29 27.73 13.32
C TYR A 49 25.18 27.22 12.18
N ARG A 50 26.46 27.58 12.23
CA ARG A 50 27.49 27.26 11.24
C ARG A 50 27.95 25.79 11.35
N MET A 51 27.06 24.86 10.99
CA MET A 51 27.33 23.42 11.07
C MET A 51 28.42 23.01 10.07
N LYS A 52 29.51 22.39 10.58
CA LYS A 52 30.60 21.86 9.74
C LYS A 52 30.11 20.59 9.02
N LEU A 53 30.24 20.55 7.70
CA LEU A 53 30.00 19.35 6.88
C LEU A 53 31.25 18.45 6.83
N PRO A 54 31.21 17.20 7.33
CA PRO A 54 32.23 16.20 7.05
C PRO A 54 32.08 15.65 5.62
N ARG A 55 33.19 15.26 4.98
CA ARG A 55 33.20 14.65 3.64
C ARG A 55 33.11 13.13 3.72
N HIS A 56 32.11 12.53 3.06
CA HIS A 56 32.28 11.27 2.31
C HIS A 56 31.12 11.07 1.31
N TYR A 57 31.44 10.52 0.13
CA TYR A 57 30.49 10.06 -0.89
C TYR A 57 30.89 8.64 -1.28
N SER A 58 30.14 7.62 -0.83
CA SER A 58 30.32 6.23 -1.28
C SER A 58 29.18 5.28 -0.88
N GLU A 59 28.46 5.52 0.22
CA GLU A 59 27.39 4.61 0.66
C GLU A 59 26.02 4.86 0.00
N LEU A 60 25.40 3.79 -0.49
CA LEU A 60 24.01 3.79 -0.95
C LEU A 60 23.05 4.00 0.24
N ARG A 61 22.13 4.95 0.11
CA ARG A 61 21.12 5.27 1.13
C ARG A 61 20.28 4.04 1.46
N THR A 62 19.84 3.89 2.73
CA THR A 62 19.04 2.75 3.20
C THR A 62 17.80 2.51 2.33
N SER A 63 17.08 3.57 1.99
CA SER A 63 15.95 3.56 1.05
C SER A 63 16.33 3.02 -0.35
N THR A 64 17.49 3.39 -0.89
CA THR A 64 18.00 2.87 -2.18
C THR A 64 18.42 1.40 -2.06
N ARG A 65 19.12 1.02 -0.98
CA ARG A 65 19.52 -0.37 -0.71
C ARG A 65 18.30 -1.28 -0.58
N PHE A 66 17.27 -0.83 0.13
CA PHE A 66 16.00 -1.53 0.28
C PHE A 66 15.36 -1.81 -1.07
N LEU A 67 15.19 -0.78 -1.91
CA LEU A 67 14.58 -0.94 -3.23
C LEU A 67 15.40 -1.85 -4.15
N LEU A 68 16.73 -1.72 -4.15
CA LEU A 68 17.61 -2.60 -4.94
C LEU A 68 17.45 -4.07 -4.53
N ILE A 69 17.55 -4.40 -3.24
CA ILE A 69 17.41 -5.80 -2.76
C ILE A 69 16.00 -6.33 -3.05
N THR A 70 14.96 -5.53 -2.78
CA THR A 70 13.56 -5.88 -3.04
C THR A 70 13.32 -6.23 -4.51
N PHE A 71 13.74 -5.37 -5.44
CA PHE A 71 13.51 -5.59 -6.87
C PHE A 71 14.43 -6.69 -7.43
N LEU A 72 15.67 -6.82 -6.96
CA LEU A 72 16.59 -7.91 -7.35
C LEU A 72 16.10 -9.30 -6.92
N ILE A 73 15.29 -9.42 -5.86
CA ILE A 73 14.65 -10.68 -5.49
C ILE A 73 13.34 -10.87 -6.28
N THR A 74 12.48 -9.86 -6.26
CA THR A 74 11.10 -10.00 -6.76
C THR A 74 11.01 -10.09 -8.27
N TRP A 75 11.66 -9.17 -8.99
CA TRP A 75 11.47 -9.05 -10.43
C TRP A 75 12.02 -10.25 -11.21
N PRO A 76 13.21 -10.81 -10.92
CA PRO A 76 13.65 -12.05 -11.57
C PRO A 76 12.69 -13.22 -11.31
N ALA A 77 12.17 -13.37 -10.09
CA ALA A 77 11.20 -14.42 -9.78
C ALA A 77 9.89 -14.24 -10.55
N TRP A 78 9.27 -13.06 -10.50
CA TRP A 78 7.97 -12.84 -11.13
C TRP A 78 8.04 -12.74 -12.66
N TRP A 79 9.11 -12.19 -13.25
CA TRP A 79 9.31 -12.26 -14.70
C TRP A 79 9.59 -13.68 -15.18
N LEU A 80 10.31 -14.51 -14.41
CA LEU A 80 10.45 -15.94 -14.71
C LEU A 80 9.08 -16.63 -14.70
N ASN A 81 8.23 -16.35 -13.70
CA ASN A 81 6.87 -16.90 -13.65
C ASN A 81 6.02 -16.43 -14.85
N ALA A 82 6.11 -15.16 -15.23
CA ALA A 82 5.43 -14.62 -16.40
C ALA A 82 5.88 -15.30 -17.70
N VAL A 83 7.17 -15.48 -17.90
CA VAL A 83 7.72 -16.19 -19.08
C VAL A 83 7.27 -17.66 -19.10
N LEU A 84 7.42 -18.40 -17.99
CA LEU A 84 7.06 -19.82 -17.93
C LEU A 84 5.54 -20.07 -18.10
N THR A 85 4.69 -19.20 -17.55
CA THR A 85 3.23 -19.30 -17.74
C THR A 85 2.79 -18.88 -19.14
N SER A 86 3.34 -17.79 -19.71
CA SER A 86 3.04 -17.37 -21.08
C SER A 86 3.53 -18.34 -22.15
N ALA A 87 4.58 -19.13 -21.85
CA ALA A 87 5.08 -20.20 -22.71
C ALA A 87 4.33 -21.54 -22.51
N GLY A 88 3.37 -21.62 -21.60
CA GLY A 88 2.63 -22.86 -21.30
C GLY A 88 3.48 -23.96 -20.66
N ILE A 89 4.60 -23.61 -20.02
CA ILE A 89 5.54 -24.56 -19.40
C ILE A 89 5.07 -24.94 -17.99
N ILE A 90 4.44 -24.00 -17.26
CA ILE A 90 3.81 -24.23 -15.95
C ILE A 90 2.49 -23.47 -15.86
N ASP A 91 1.53 -24.01 -15.11
CA ASP A 91 0.37 -23.23 -14.64
C ASP A 91 0.78 -22.32 -13.46
N TYR A 92 0.19 -21.13 -13.35
CA TYR A 92 0.39 -20.24 -12.20
C TYR A 92 0.00 -20.92 -10.86
N SER A 93 -1.08 -21.69 -10.86
CA SER A 93 -1.59 -22.46 -9.72
C SER A 93 -0.80 -23.75 -9.43
N SER A 94 0.18 -24.11 -10.28
CA SER A 94 1.05 -25.25 -10.00
C SER A 94 1.91 -25.00 -8.74
N PRO A 95 2.43 -26.05 -8.07
CA PRO A 95 3.36 -25.88 -6.95
C PRO A 95 4.61 -25.06 -7.33
N ILE A 96 5.07 -25.16 -8.59
CA ILE A 96 6.22 -24.41 -9.10
C ILE A 96 5.86 -22.93 -9.30
N GLY A 97 4.75 -22.63 -10.00
CA GLY A 97 4.27 -21.26 -10.20
C GLY A 97 3.97 -20.54 -8.88
N THR A 98 3.39 -21.26 -7.92
CA THR A 98 3.12 -20.79 -6.56
C THR A 98 4.41 -20.54 -5.78
N ALA A 99 5.41 -21.43 -5.85
CA ALA A 99 6.69 -21.26 -5.18
C ALA A 99 7.49 -20.07 -5.74
N ILE A 100 7.52 -19.90 -7.06
CA ILE A 100 8.19 -18.77 -7.72
C ILE A 100 7.47 -17.45 -7.39
N HIS A 101 6.13 -17.43 -7.36
CA HIS A 101 5.38 -16.25 -6.92
C HIS A 101 5.71 -15.88 -5.46
N THR A 102 5.64 -16.86 -4.55
CA THR A 102 5.94 -16.69 -3.11
C THR A 102 7.36 -16.19 -2.88
N ALA A 103 8.36 -16.74 -3.59
CA ALA A 103 9.74 -16.29 -3.49
C ALA A 103 9.90 -14.80 -3.82
N GLY A 104 9.14 -14.28 -4.78
CA GLY A 104 9.10 -12.85 -5.08
C GLY A 104 8.42 -12.01 -3.99
N VAL A 105 7.31 -12.50 -3.39
CA VAL A 105 6.61 -11.81 -2.29
C VAL A 105 7.52 -11.59 -1.07
N PHE A 106 8.51 -12.46 -0.83
CA PHE A 106 9.48 -12.27 0.25
C PHE A 106 10.56 -11.20 -0.01
N GLY A 107 10.65 -10.62 -1.20
CA GLY A 107 11.64 -9.59 -1.55
C GLY A 107 11.68 -8.39 -0.57
N PRO A 108 10.56 -7.69 -0.32
CA PRO A 108 10.48 -6.61 0.66
C PRO A 108 10.83 -7.06 2.08
N THR A 109 10.40 -8.27 2.48
CA THR A 109 10.68 -8.85 3.81
C THR A 109 12.17 -9.08 4.02
N ILE A 110 12.83 -9.75 3.06
CA ILE A 110 14.26 -10.05 3.11
C ILE A 110 15.07 -8.75 3.08
N ALA A 111 14.71 -7.81 2.20
CA ALA A 111 15.34 -6.49 2.15
C ALA A 111 15.22 -5.75 3.48
N GLY A 112 14.02 -5.71 4.09
CA GLY A 112 13.79 -5.05 5.38
C GLY A 112 14.61 -5.66 6.51
N LEU A 113 14.56 -6.99 6.67
CA LEU A 113 15.32 -7.70 7.72
C LEU A 113 16.84 -7.61 7.53
N SER A 114 17.33 -7.57 6.29
CA SER A 114 18.77 -7.43 5.98
C SER A 114 19.34 -6.04 6.34
N LEU A 115 18.47 -5.03 6.50
CA LEU A 115 18.84 -3.64 6.79
C LEU A 115 18.68 -3.26 8.27
N ILE A 116 18.33 -4.21 9.15
CA ILE A 116 18.30 -4.01 10.60
C ILE A 116 19.70 -3.58 11.11
N PRO A 117 19.83 -2.44 11.81
CA PRO A 117 21.12 -1.97 12.33
C PRO A 117 21.85 -3.00 13.19
N GLY A 118 23.14 -3.19 12.90
CA GLY A 118 23.99 -4.20 13.54
C GLY A 118 23.73 -5.66 13.08
N GLY A 119 22.85 -5.88 12.09
CA GLY A 119 22.55 -7.19 11.51
C GLY A 119 21.35 -7.90 12.17
N PHE A 120 20.75 -8.82 11.40
CA PHE A 120 19.60 -9.62 11.83
C PHE A 120 19.96 -10.61 12.94
N THR A 121 19.12 -10.65 13.98
CA THR A 121 19.03 -11.77 14.94
C THR A 121 17.55 -11.95 15.27
N LEU A 122 17.11 -13.14 15.73
CA LEU A 122 15.70 -13.37 16.07
C LEU A 122 15.16 -12.33 17.07
N LYS A 123 15.94 -11.98 18.10
CA LYS A 123 15.60 -10.93 19.08
C LYS A 123 15.37 -9.57 18.41
N ARG A 124 16.23 -9.17 17.46
CA ARG A 124 16.10 -7.90 16.73
C ARG A 124 14.96 -7.94 15.71
N GLY A 125 14.78 -9.04 14.99
CA GLY A 125 13.66 -9.23 14.04
C GLY A 125 12.29 -9.17 14.73
N LEU A 126 12.16 -9.78 15.91
CA LEU A 126 10.96 -9.67 16.74
C LEU A 126 10.76 -8.24 17.26
N ALA A 127 11.82 -7.56 17.74
CA ALA A 127 11.73 -6.17 18.19
C ALA A 127 11.39 -5.18 17.06
N PHE A 128 11.84 -5.46 15.84
CA PHE A 128 11.53 -4.70 14.62
C PHE A 128 10.08 -4.94 14.15
N THR A 129 9.60 -6.19 14.24
CA THR A 129 8.24 -6.58 13.83
C THR A 129 7.17 -6.12 14.82
N PHE A 130 7.37 -6.40 16.11
CA PHE A 130 6.41 -6.15 17.20
C PHE A 130 6.75 -4.91 18.03
N GLY A 131 7.73 -4.11 17.59
CA GLY A 131 8.02 -2.79 18.16
C GLY A 131 6.75 -1.94 18.26
N GLY A 132 6.63 -1.15 19.32
CA GLY A 132 5.49 -0.25 19.52
C GLY A 132 4.11 -0.92 19.68
N LEU A 133 3.97 -2.26 19.66
CA LEU A 133 2.68 -2.97 19.62
C LEU A 133 1.66 -2.42 20.63
N ARG A 134 2.04 -2.27 21.90
CA ARG A 134 1.17 -1.72 22.97
C ARG A 134 0.65 -0.30 22.67
N ARG A 135 1.44 0.56 22.00
CA ARG A 135 1.01 1.89 21.54
C ARG A 135 0.07 1.81 20.34
N SER A 136 0.30 0.82 19.47
CA SER A 136 -0.49 0.60 18.25
C SER A 136 -1.88 0.03 18.54
N LEU A 137 -2.03 -0.85 19.54
CA LEU A 137 -3.25 -1.64 19.77
C LEU A 137 -4.58 -0.88 19.61
N PRO A 138 -4.81 0.34 20.17
CA PRO A 138 -6.08 1.04 19.99
C PRO A 138 -6.36 1.44 18.54
N TRP A 139 -5.31 1.83 17.79
CA TRP A 139 -5.40 2.10 16.37
C TRP A 139 -5.56 0.82 15.57
N THR A 140 -4.77 -0.22 15.86
CA THR A 140 -4.86 -1.52 15.20
C THR A 140 -6.28 -2.10 15.31
N SER A 141 -6.91 -2.03 16.49
CA SER A 141 -8.31 -2.44 16.68
C SER A 141 -9.28 -1.62 15.82
N ALA A 142 -9.15 -0.29 15.78
CA ALA A 142 -10.03 0.56 14.96
C ALA A 142 -9.86 0.28 13.46
N PHE A 143 -8.62 0.17 12.99
CA PHE A 143 -8.27 -0.11 11.60
C PHE A 143 -8.68 -1.52 11.14
N LEU A 144 -8.79 -2.51 12.04
CA LEU A 144 -9.30 -3.83 11.70
C LEU A 144 -10.83 -3.91 11.78
N VAL A 145 -11.45 -3.36 12.83
CA VAL A 145 -12.91 -3.46 13.04
C VAL A 145 -13.71 -2.66 12.02
N VAL A 146 -13.27 -1.45 11.65
CA VAL A 146 -14.02 -0.60 10.70
C VAL A 146 -14.21 -1.25 9.31
N PRO A 147 -13.16 -1.71 8.60
CA PRO A 147 -13.36 -2.39 7.32
C PRO A 147 -14.01 -3.76 7.47
N LEU A 148 -13.75 -4.52 8.55
CA LEU A 148 -14.42 -5.79 8.79
C LEU A 148 -15.94 -5.59 8.87
N VAL A 149 -16.42 -4.67 9.71
CA VAL A 149 -17.86 -4.40 9.85
C VAL A 149 -18.45 -3.84 8.57
N LEU A 150 -17.82 -2.81 7.96
CA LEU A 150 -18.41 -2.12 6.82
C LEU A 150 -18.36 -2.94 5.52
N LEU A 151 -17.32 -3.75 5.29
CA LEU A 151 -17.24 -4.61 4.10
C LEU A 151 -18.09 -5.88 4.24
N THR A 152 -18.20 -6.48 5.43
CA THR A 152 -19.17 -7.57 5.66
C THR A 152 -20.61 -7.06 5.49
N ALA A 153 -20.94 -5.88 6.01
CA ALA A 153 -22.24 -5.23 5.76
C ALA A 153 -22.44 -4.78 4.30
N ALA A 154 -21.37 -4.70 3.51
CA ALA A 154 -21.42 -4.41 2.08
C ALA A 154 -21.50 -5.66 1.19
N SER A 155 -21.58 -6.85 1.79
CA SER A 155 -21.53 -8.13 1.09
C SER A 155 -22.81 -8.94 1.25
N ASP A 156 -23.11 -9.76 0.23
CA ASP A 156 -24.16 -10.79 0.31
C ASP A 156 -23.67 -12.06 1.04
N GLY A 157 -22.51 -11.99 1.69
CA GLY A 157 -21.83 -13.09 2.38
C GLY A 157 -20.45 -13.39 1.77
N LEU A 158 -19.98 -14.62 1.99
CA LEU A 158 -18.78 -15.14 1.34
C LEU A 158 -19.05 -15.40 -0.15
N ALA A 159 -18.04 -15.18 -0.99
CA ALA A 159 -18.09 -15.56 -2.40
C ALA A 159 -18.10 -17.10 -2.58
N GLU A 160 -18.60 -17.57 -3.72
CA GLU A 160 -18.73 -19.01 -4.00
C GLU A 160 -17.40 -19.76 -3.82
N GLY A 161 -17.47 -20.96 -3.21
CA GLY A 161 -16.29 -21.76 -2.86
C GLY A 161 -15.63 -21.40 -1.51
N PHE A 162 -15.94 -20.25 -0.90
CA PHE A 162 -15.40 -19.89 0.42
C PHE A 162 -16.32 -20.29 1.57
N SER A 163 -15.70 -20.90 2.59
CA SER A 163 -16.25 -21.13 3.93
C SER A 163 -15.53 -20.23 4.93
N PRO A 164 -16.05 -20.02 6.16
CA PRO A 164 -15.34 -19.26 7.19
C PRO A 164 -13.95 -19.84 7.53
N ILE A 165 -13.78 -21.16 7.40
CA ILE A 165 -12.49 -21.85 7.64
C ILE A 165 -11.51 -21.54 6.51
N SER A 166 -11.93 -21.60 5.25
CA SER A 166 -11.05 -21.22 4.13
C SER A 166 -10.77 -19.71 4.08
N ALA A 167 -11.70 -18.87 4.50
CA ALA A 167 -11.47 -17.43 4.69
C ALA A 167 -10.41 -17.14 5.76
N MET A 168 -10.40 -17.88 6.88
CA MET A 168 -9.32 -17.84 7.87
C MET A 168 -7.99 -18.35 7.28
N GLY A 169 -8.02 -19.39 6.45
CA GLY A 169 -6.85 -19.86 5.71
C GLY A 169 -6.26 -18.79 4.78
N VAL A 170 -7.12 -18.09 4.02
CA VAL A 170 -6.73 -16.94 3.19
C VAL A 170 -6.14 -15.82 4.04
N PHE A 171 -6.72 -15.50 5.20
CA PHE A 171 -6.15 -14.49 6.10
C PHE A 171 -4.76 -14.85 6.63
N LEU A 172 -4.56 -16.10 7.05
CA LEU A 172 -3.26 -16.58 7.53
C LEU A 172 -2.21 -16.60 6.41
N ALA A 173 -2.60 -16.98 5.18
CA ALA A 173 -1.74 -16.87 4.00
C ALA A 173 -1.39 -15.41 3.67
N ALA A 174 -2.39 -14.53 3.63
CA ALA A 174 -2.23 -13.10 3.38
C ALA A 174 -1.36 -12.42 4.45
N LEU A 175 -1.37 -12.90 5.70
CA LEU A 175 -0.53 -12.39 6.78
C LEU A 175 0.93 -12.84 6.68
N MET A 176 1.18 -14.07 6.22
CA MET A 176 2.50 -14.73 6.31
C MET A 176 3.27 -14.81 4.99
N VAL A 177 2.60 -14.95 3.84
CA VAL A 177 3.21 -15.32 2.55
C VAL A 177 2.66 -14.60 1.32
N SER A 178 1.55 -13.85 1.42
CA SER A 178 0.92 -13.16 0.28
C SER A 178 0.47 -11.70 0.57
N GLY A 179 1.29 -10.95 1.32
CA GLY A 179 1.20 -9.48 1.37
C GLY A 179 1.62 -8.87 2.70
N GLY A 180 1.04 -9.33 3.81
CA GLY A 180 1.28 -8.78 5.15
C GLY A 180 2.75 -8.87 5.59
N ASN A 181 3.49 -9.87 5.12
CA ASN A 181 4.93 -10.01 5.33
C ASN A 181 5.75 -8.87 4.71
N GLU A 182 5.26 -8.21 3.66
CA GLU A 182 5.98 -7.16 2.93
C GLU A 182 6.10 -5.85 3.72
N GLU A 183 5.20 -5.63 4.66
CA GLU A 183 5.12 -4.42 5.51
C GLU A 183 6.42 -4.17 6.30
N LEU A 184 7.13 -5.26 6.62
CA LEU A 184 8.48 -5.27 7.22
C LEU A 184 9.54 -4.58 6.34
N GLY A 185 9.29 -4.46 5.04
CA GLY A 185 10.05 -3.62 4.13
C GLY A 185 9.41 -2.25 3.95
N TRP A 186 8.19 -2.22 3.42
CA TRP A 186 7.56 -0.97 2.96
C TRP A 186 7.30 0.05 4.07
N ARG A 187 6.76 -0.38 5.22
CA ARG A 187 6.29 0.52 6.28
C ARG A 187 7.33 0.65 7.40
N ALA A 188 8.16 -0.37 7.61
CA ALA A 188 9.23 -0.35 8.61
C ALA A 188 10.60 0.15 8.09
N VAL A 189 10.85 0.19 6.77
CA VAL A 189 12.09 0.72 6.19
C VAL A 189 11.87 1.85 5.18
N LEU A 190 11.07 1.65 4.13
CA LEU A 190 10.96 2.67 3.06
C LEU A 190 10.25 3.93 3.53
N GLU A 191 9.04 3.81 4.10
CA GLU A 191 8.24 4.96 4.48
C GLU A 191 8.96 5.89 5.48
N PRO A 192 9.60 5.40 6.57
CA PRO A 192 10.33 6.27 7.49
C PRO A 192 11.55 6.94 6.84
N GLU A 193 12.21 6.27 5.90
CA GLU A 193 13.33 6.85 5.13
C GLU A 193 12.90 7.95 4.14
N LEU A 194 11.65 7.93 3.70
CA LEU A 194 11.04 8.98 2.88
C LEU A 194 10.49 10.12 3.74
N GLU A 195 9.76 9.83 4.82
CA GLU A 195 9.27 10.84 5.79
C GLU A 195 10.39 11.74 6.36
N ARG A 196 11.62 11.22 6.48
CA ARG A 196 12.80 11.99 6.90
C ARG A 196 13.25 13.04 5.87
N ARG A 197 12.65 13.10 4.69
CA ARG A 197 13.08 13.96 3.55
C ARG A 197 11.95 14.67 2.83
N ILE A 198 10.76 14.09 2.77
CA ILE A 198 9.56 14.65 2.13
C ILE A 198 8.34 14.58 3.06
N PRO A 199 7.33 15.46 2.91
CA PRO A 199 6.14 15.45 3.77
C PRO A 199 5.39 14.11 3.74
N PHE A 200 4.72 13.76 4.84
CA PHE A 200 3.99 12.50 5.04
C PHE A 200 3.16 12.06 3.82
N PHE A 201 2.25 12.90 3.31
CA PHE A 201 1.43 12.56 2.14
C PHE A 201 2.25 12.26 0.87
N ALA A 202 3.40 12.92 0.69
CA ALA A 202 4.32 12.66 -0.41
C ALA A 202 5.14 11.37 -0.21
N ALA A 203 5.46 11.01 1.04
CA ALA A 203 6.02 9.70 1.38
C ALA A 203 5.01 8.58 1.06
N CYS A 204 3.77 8.69 1.56
CA CYS A 204 2.70 7.72 1.28
C CYS A 204 2.46 7.52 -0.22
N LEU A 205 2.42 8.62 -0.99
CA LEU A 205 2.26 8.59 -2.44
C LEU A 205 3.46 7.91 -3.12
N ALA A 206 4.68 8.23 -2.73
CA ALA A 206 5.89 7.64 -3.29
C ALA A 206 6.01 6.14 -2.96
N THR A 207 5.84 5.74 -1.70
CA THR A 207 5.82 4.34 -1.26
C THR A 207 4.72 3.57 -1.98
N GLY A 208 3.50 4.10 -2.02
CA GLY A 208 2.36 3.47 -2.69
C GLY A 208 2.53 3.33 -4.20
N ALA A 209 3.10 4.33 -4.88
CA ALA A 209 3.37 4.27 -6.31
C ALA A 209 4.50 3.29 -6.64
N ILE A 210 5.58 3.27 -5.85
CA ILE A 210 6.69 2.32 -6.01
C ILE A 210 6.22 0.89 -5.74
N TRP A 211 5.39 0.69 -4.72
CA TRP A 211 4.78 -0.60 -4.40
C TRP A 211 3.79 -1.06 -5.47
N GLY A 212 3.00 -0.14 -6.05
CA GLY A 212 2.17 -0.41 -7.23
C GLY A 212 3.00 -0.85 -8.45
N LEU A 213 4.11 -0.16 -8.72
CA LEU A 213 5.04 -0.49 -9.82
C LEU A 213 5.82 -1.78 -9.58
N TRP A 214 6.10 -2.14 -8.33
CA TRP A 214 6.74 -3.41 -7.96
C TRP A 214 5.92 -4.63 -8.41
N HIS A 215 4.57 -4.53 -8.38
CA HIS A 215 3.63 -5.54 -8.87
C HIS A 215 3.54 -5.69 -10.40
N LEU A 216 4.13 -4.79 -11.20
CA LEU A 216 3.98 -4.76 -12.66
C LEU A 216 4.19 -6.13 -13.37
N PRO A 217 5.17 -6.99 -13.00
CA PRO A 217 5.35 -8.29 -13.66
C PRO A 217 4.13 -9.21 -13.58
N LEU A 218 3.28 -9.07 -12.54
CA LEU A 218 2.10 -9.92 -12.34
C LEU A 218 0.99 -9.68 -13.37
N TRP A 219 1.04 -8.60 -14.15
CA TRP A 219 0.13 -8.37 -15.28
C TRP A 219 0.49 -9.19 -16.53
N PHE A 220 1.65 -9.85 -16.53
CA PHE A 220 2.13 -10.68 -17.64
C PHE A 220 2.06 -12.18 -17.32
N THR A 221 1.90 -12.55 -16.04
CA THR A 221 1.71 -13.93 -15.57
C THR A 221 0.32 -14.44 -15.93
N GLN A 222 0.23 -15.48 -16.76
CA GLN A 222 -1.04 -16.02 -17.24
C GLN A 222 -1.72 -16.87 -16.16
N GLY A 223 -3.04 -16.73 -16.02
CA GLY A 223 -3.81 -17.43 -15.00
C GLY A 223 -3.69 -16.83 -13.60
N ALA A 224 -3.11 -15.63 -13.48
CA ALA A 224 -2.99 -14.91 -12.21
C ALA A 224 -4.26 -14.10 -11.85
N GLY A 225 -5.21 -13.97 -12.77
CA GLY A 225 -6.48 -13.25 -12.60
C GLY A 225 -6.34 -11.72 -12.54
N ARG A 226 -5.17 -11.18 -12.87
CA ARG A 226 -4.82 -9.74 -12.80
C ARG A 226 -4.73 -9.10 -14.18
N GLU A 227 -4.40 -9.89 -15.18
CA GLU A 227 -4.24 -9.55 -16.60
C GLU A 227 -5.46 -8.82 -17.22
N THR A 228 -6.67 -9.04 -16.68
CA THR A 228 -7.92 -8.36 -17.10
C THR A 228 -8.21 -7.06 -16.36
N THR A 229 -7.45 -6.74 -15.31
CA THR A 229 -7.71 -5.58 -14.44
C THR A 229 -6.89 -4.34 -14.86
N PRO A 230 -7.45 -3.11 -14.83
CA PRO A 230 -6.69 -1.93 -15.19
C PRO A 230 -5.55 -1.64 -14.20
N PHE A 231 -4.30 -1.82 -14.63
CA PHE A 231 -3.11 -1.65 -13.77
C PHE A 231 -3.06 -0.29 -13.04
N LEU A 232 -3.45 0.81 -13.69
CA LEU A 232 -3.50 2.13 -13.05
C LEU A 232 -4.55 2.24 -11.93
N ALA A 233 -5.65 1.48 -12.01
CA ALA A 233 -6.62 1.40 -10.91
C ALA A 233 -6.05 0.60 -9.72
N PHE A 234 -5.29 -0.47 -9.99
CA PHE A 234 -4.54 -1.16 -8.94
C PHE A 234 -3.50 -0.24 -8.28
N VAL A 235 -2.71 0.53 -9.04
CA VAL A 235 -1.75 1.49 -8.49
C VAL A 235 -2.44 2.55 -7.63
N ALA A 236 -3.62 3.04 -8.03
CA ALA A 236 -4.41 3.98 -7.21
C ALA A 236 -4.88 3.35 -5.88
N LEU A 237 -5.30 2.08 -5.89
CA LEU A 237 -5.65 1.33 -4.68
C LEU A 237 -4.41 1.05 -3.80
N ALA A 238 -3.26 0.74 -4.39
CA ALA A 238 -2.00 0.55 -3.67
C ALA A 238 -1.52 1.84 -2.97
N VAL A 239 -1.71 3.01 -3.60
CA VAL A 239 -1.48 4.32 -2.97
C VAL A 239 -2.43 4.58 -1.80
N LEU A 240 -3.72 4.31 -1.97
CA LEU A 240 -4.73 4.49 -0.92
C LEU A 240 -4.47 3.56 0.29
N LEU A 241 -4.19 2.29 0.03
CA LEU A 241 -3.86 1.30 1.06
C LEU A 241 -2.51 1.62 1.73
N SER A 242 -1.51 2.11 0.98
CA SER A 242 -0.26 2.59 1.56
C SER A 242 -0.49 3.78 2.49
N PHE A 243 -1.36 4.74 2.15
CA PHE A 243 -1.69 5.85 3.06
C PHE A 243 -2.29 5.36 4.39
N TRP A 244 -3.20 4.38 4.35
CA TRP A 244 -3.79 3.80 5.56
C TRP A 244 -2.75 3.07 6.43
N LEU A 245 -1.89 2.25 5.80
CA LEU A 245 -0.86 1.48 6.49
C LEU A 245 0.26 2.38 7.04
N SER A 246 0.67 3.41 6.31
CA SER A 246 1.60 4.44 6.79
C SER A 246 1.03 5.20 7.99
N ALA A 247 -0.25 5.56 7.98
CA ALA A 247 -0.89 6.25 9.11
C ALA A 247 -0.99 5.36 10.36
N LEU A 248 -1.32 4.07 10.20
CA LEU A 248 -1.30 3.09 11.27
C LEU A 248 0.12 2.88 11.83
N TYR A 249 1.12 2.71 10.95
CA TYR A 249 2.51 2.58 11.35
C TYR A 249 2.97 3.79 12.16
N ARG A 250 2.68 5.01 11.68
CA ARG A 250 3.08 6.27 12.32
C ARG A 250 2.47 6.48 13.71
N ALA A 251 1.26 5.96 13.94
CA ALA A 251 0.54 6.13 15.19
C ALA A 251 0.95 5.15 16.31
N GLY A 252 1.56 4.00 15.97
CA GLY A 252 2.03 3.00 16.95
C GLY A 252 3.55 2.73 16.93
N GLY A 253 4.16 2.79 15.76
CA GLY A 253 5.51 2.30 15.44
C GLY A 253 5.58 0.78 15.28
N CYS A 254 4.50 0.13 14.81
CA CYS A 254 4.36 -1.32 14.80
C CYS A 254 4.14 -1.89 13.39
N ALA A 255 5.14 -2.61 12.87
CA ALA A 255 5.07 -3.24 11.56
C ALA A 255 4.01 -4.35 11.52
N PHE A 256 3.94 -5.20 12.56
CA PHE A 256 2.94 -6.28 12.66
C PHE A 256 1.49 -5.79 12.60
N SER A 257 1.20 -4.59 13.11
CA SER A 257 -0.14 -3.99 12.99
C SER A 257 -0.50 -3.65 11.55
N CYS A 258 0.50 -3.30 10.74
CA CYS A 258 0.34 -3.08 9.31
C CYS A 258 0.18 -4.42 8.57
N CYS A 259 0.94 -5.46 8.98
CA CYS A 259 0.78 -6.83 8.46
C CYS A 259 -0.67 -7.31 8.62
N LEU A 260 -1.27 -7.10 9.80
CA LEU A 260 -2.67 -7.44 10.09
C LEU A 260 -3.67 -6.68 9.20
N LEU A 261 -3.50 -5.35 9.04
CA LEU A 261 -4.42 -4.55 8.22
C LEU A 261 -4.33 -4.92 6.73
N HIS A 262 -3.12 -5.12 6.21
CA HIS A 262 -2.90 -5.54 4.81
C HIS A 262 -3.49 -6.94 4.58
N ALA A 263 -3.22 -7.90 5.48
CA ALA A 263 -3.80 -9.25 5.40
C ALA A 263 -5.33 -9.24 5.44
N LEU A 264 -5.92 -8.41 6.32
CA LEU A 264 -7.38 -8.25 6.40
C LEU A 264 -7.94 -7.65 5.11
N ALA A 265 -7.32 -6.59 4.57
CA ALA A 265 -7.77 -5.95 3.32
C ALA A 265 -7.76 -6.94 2.15
N ASN A 266 -6.66 -7.68 1.96
CA ASN A 266 -6.54 -8.68 0.90
C ASN A 266 -7.58 -9.82 1.08
N THR A 267 -7.86 -10.22 2.32
CA THR A 267 -8.88 -11.23 2.62
C THR A 267 -10.28 -10.73 2.32
N LEU A 268 -10.69 -9.58 2.87
CA LEU A 268 -12.05 -9.05 2.71
C LEU A 268 -12.39 -8.75 1.24
N ILE A 269 -11.41 -8.31 0.45
CA ILE A 269 -11.57 -8.10 -1.00
C ILE A 269 -11.61 -9.44 -1.76
N GLY A 270 -10.86 -10.46 -1.31
CA GLY A 270 -10.74 -11.75 -1.98
C GLY A 270 -11.82 -12.79 -1.66
N VAL A 271 -12.53 -12.69 -0.53
CA VAL A 271 -13.47 -13.73 -0.06
C VAL A 271 -14.92 -13.26 0.15
N LEU A 272 -15.21 -11.96 0.09
CA LEU A 272 -16.58 -11.44 0.22
C LEU A 272 -17.22 -11.17 -1.15
N SER A 273 -18.50 -11.52 -1.29
CA SER A 273 -19.30 -11.12 -2.44
C SER A 273 -19.83 -9.70 -2.24
N LEU A 274 -19.00 -8.70 -2.56
CA LEU A 274 -19.32 -7.27 -2.34
C LEU A 274 -20.41 -6.77 -3.30
N SER A 275 -21.59 -6.48 -2.77
CA SER A 275 -22.78 -6.04 -3.53
C SER A 275 -23.09 -4.55 -3.35
N ASN A 276 -22.76 -3.96 -2.19
CA ASN A 276 -23.14 -2.58 -1.86
C ASN A 276 -21.96 -1.60 -1.99
N ILE A 277 -21.79 -1.04 -3.19
CA ILE A 277 -20.73 -0.07 -3.51
C ILE A 277 -20.72 1.17 -2.59
N SER A 278 -21.88 1.61 -2.09
CA SER A 278 -21.96 2.76 -1.17
C SER A 278 -21.32 2.47 0.19
N LEU A 279 -21.46 1.24 0.70
CA LEU A 279 -20.80 0.81 1.94
C LEU A 279 -19.31 0.53 1.73
N VAL A 280 -18.89 0.05 0.56
CA VAL A 280 -17.46 -0.05 0.19
C VAL A 280 -16.80 1.34 0.16
N ILE A 281 -17.46 2.33 -0.43
CA ILE A 281 -17.00 3.73 -0.41
C ILE A 281 -16.97 4.28 1.02
N ALA A 282 -17.99 3.99 1.84
CA ALA A 282 -18.01 4.39 3.25
C ALA A 282 -16.85 3.76 4.04
N ALA A 283 -16.49 2.49 3.80
CA ALA A 283 -15.33 1.85 4.41
C ALA A 283 -14.01 2.55 4.04
N ALA A 284 -13.81 2.87 2.76
CA ALA A 284 -12.63 3.58 2.29
C ALA A 284 -12.53 5.01 2.86
N LEU A 285 -13.66 5.72 2.95
CA LEU A 285 -13.71 7.05 3.59
C LEU A 285 -13.48 6.98 5.11
N ALA A 286 -14.01 5.97 5.79
CA ALA A 286 -13.82 5.76 7.22
C ALA A 286 -12.36 5.41 7.57
N LEU A 287 -11.72 4.53 6.80
CA LEU A 287 -10.27 4.24 6.91
C LEU A 287 -9.41 5.49 6.62
N THR A 288 -9.80 6.30 5.64
CA THR A 288 -9.13 7.57 5.35
C THR A 288 -9.31 8.56 6.51
N GLY A 289 -10.50 8.64 7.11
CA GLY A 289 -10.77 9.44 8.32
C GLY A 289 -9.97 8.98 9.54
N LEU A 290 -9.90 7.66 9.79
CA LEU A 290 -9.02 7.08 10.82
C LEU A 290 -7.56 7.45 10.58
N SER A 291 -7.10 7.41 9.33
CA SER A 291 -5.73 7.78 8.94
C SER A 291 -5.45 9.26 9.18
N LEU A 292 -6.43 10.13 8.86
CA LEU A 292 -6.38 11.56 9.16
C LEU A 292 -6.38 11.87 10.67
N ALA A 293 -7.00 11.04 11.49
CA ALA A 293 -6.92 11.13 12.95
C ALA A 293 -5.60 10.56 13.52
N ALA A 294 -5.11 9.46 12.94
CA ALA A 294 -3.90 8.75 13.35
C ALA A 294 -2.63 9.60 13.14
N PHE A 295 -2.41 10.16 11.95
CA PHE A 295 -1.20 10.96 11.68
C PHE A 295 -1.13 12.24 12.51
N ARG A 296 -2.28 12.79 12.94
CA ARG A 296 -2.34 13.99 13.79
C ARG A 296 -1.75 13.76 15.18
N ARG A 297 -1.73 12.50 15.67
CA ARG A 297 -0.86 12.13 16.79
C ARG A 297 0.56 11.97 16.29
N ARG A 298 1.30 13.08 16.27
CA ARG A 298 2.77 13.06 16.20
C ARG A 298 3.32 12.36 17.44
N LEU A 299 3.57 11.05 17.35
CA LEU A 299 4.77 10.51 17.99
C LEU A 299 5.96 11.28 17.39
N PRO A 300 6.92 11.76 18.20
CA PRO A 300 8.16 12.29 17.66
C PRO A 300 8.80 11.21 16.76
N ILE A 301 9.34 11.60 15.61
CA ILE A 301 10.21 10.69 14.83
C ILE A 301 11.43 10.28 15.70
N GLU A 302 11.76 11.09 16.71
CA GLU A 302 12.67 10.75 17.80
C GLU A 302 12.16 9.62 18.73
N GLU A 303 10.86 9.39 18.98
CA GLU A 303 10.39 8.22 19.77
C GLU A 303 10.19 6.93 18.94
N VAL A 304 10.37 7.02 17.63
CA VAL A 304 10.30 5.87 16.70
C VAL A 304 11.69 5.52 16.15
N CYS A 305 12.58 6.50 16.01
CA CYS A 305 13.91 6.36 15.40
C CYS A 305 15.05 7.09 16.15
N GLY A 306 14.81 7.62 17.35
CA GLY A 306 15.76 8.46 18.08
C GLY A 306 15.69 8.35 19.60
N GLY A 307 15.08 7.29 20.14
CA GLY A 307 15.37 6.86 21.49
C GLY A 307 16.87 6.70 21.58
N LYS A 308 17.49 7.24 22.63
CA LYS A 308 18.95 7.15 22.81
C LYS A 308 19.41 5.71 22.58
N PRO A 309 20.63 5.47 22.09
CA PRO A 309 21.23 4.15 22.06
C PRO A 309 21.63 3.66 23.47
N GLU A 310 20.72 3.80 24.44
CA GLU A 310 20.57 2.91 25.61
C GLU A 310 19.89 1.59 25.16
N TRP A 311 20.28 1.10 23.97
CA TRP A 311 20.37 -0.34 23.74
C TRP A 311 21.31 -0.89 24.82
N PRO A 312 21.06 -2.07 25.39
CA PRO A 312 21.99 -2.65 26.35
C PRO A 312 23.38 -2.75 25.70
N ALA A 313 24.37 -2.17 26.39
CA ALA A 313 25.78 -2.27 26.07
C ALA A 313 26.24 -3.76 26.11
N PRO A 314 27.38 -4.12 25.50
CA PRO A 314 27.71 -5.51 25.16
C PRO A 314 27.80 -6.46 26.36
#